data_AF-A0A524H522-F1
#
_entry.id   AF-A0A524H522-F1
#
_cell.length_a   1.000
_cell.length_b   1.000
_cell.length_c   1.000
_cell.angle_alpha   90.00
_cell.angle_beta   90.00
_cell.angle_gamma   90.00
#
_symmetry.space_group_name_H-M   'P 1'
#
loop_
_entity.id
_entity.type
_entity.pdbx_description
1 polymer ?
#
loop_
_entity_poly.entity_id
_entity_poly.type
_entity_poly.pdbx_seq_one_letter_code
_entity_poly.pdbx_strand_id
1 'polypeptide(L)'
;MSKPSFLTQSFGRKSLSIIVVSILSLLILSEAVSSQENEATDRQAAFRKIVQSYVEAGKVGYDKGYYEQAVKTFVMAQGYQEYLTVAGREELRAHLDKAQTATAKRKLALEKFQTADQLIKQNRLIEAKTHLENLRSNEFLNKDEQTQIATVLKQIDIQITNDKASPLITAEKPDVIAEEIRKPGEQQDGQIQKIVDLYRTSMKYYRAGQLEKAREGFVKVAASGLIPPPMKKTIEGYLAEIDKRAPQKTEKEPVIDKKTEMIAVIKPKVFNFEAAVSDVNEAELVEPELVAPEVVELKPAQPQVTATKVASPVTGEGTYIEQITKQRNILRTYTGTVVNNAVTKANNLMNEGKFDKAKQEVEAAEFVVNENQIHLGEVLFKEYSGTLKALTEKIAENQAQQTQQAEQEKRKSAIEAQKSFREQMEQDRQTRIAELMENALAYQKQQQYKAALGQLESLLALDPQNDEALVLKDTLEDVIYFRKQLEVQKDVDKQRADTLLRTDQSGIAYAEELTYP
;
A
#
# COMPACT_ATOMS: atom_id res chain seq x y z
N MET A 1 -14.82 -43.80 5.71
CA MET A 1 -13.43 -43.38 5.41
C MET A 1 -13.36 -41.87 5.45
N SER A 2 -12.35 -41.30 6.14
CA SER A 2 -12.16 -39.85 6.27
C SER A 2 -11.50 -39.27 5.02
N LYS A 3 -12.09 -38.20 4.47
CA LYS A 3 -11.58 -37.52 3.26
C LYS A 3 -10.37 -36.65 3.62
N PRO A 4 -9.23 -36.76 2.93
CA PRO A 4 -8.14 -35.79 3.08
C PRO A 4 -8.48 -34.48 2.34
N SER A 5 -8.47 -33.36 3.08
CA SER A 5 -8.56 -32.03 2.48
C SER A 5 -7.15 -31.50 2.22
N PHE A 6 -6.69 -31.58 0.96
CA PHE A 6 -5.30 -31.25 0.60
C PHE A 6 -5.06 -29.78 0.23
N LEU A 7 -6.12 -28.98 -0.01
CA LEU A 7 -6.03 -27.68 -0.66
C LEU A 7 -6.75 -26.58 0.14
N THR A 8 -6.20 -26.30 1.33
CA THR A 8 -6.56 -25.16 2.21
C THR A 8 -5.34 -24.25 2.49
N GLN A 9 -4.62 -23.89 1.42
CA GLN A 9 -3.76 -22.70 1.42
C GLN A 9 -4.19 -21.74 0.30
N SER A 10 -4.38 -20.47 0.65
CA SER A 10 -4.89 -19.44 -0.25
C SER A 10 -3.81 -18.97 -1.23
N PHE A 11 -3.99 -19.31 -2.51
CA PHE A 11 -3.08 -19.07 -3.63
C PHE A 11 -2.85 -17.59 -4.03
N GLY A 12 -3.22 -16.61 -3.19
CA GLY A 12 -3.21 -15.18 -3.56
C GLY A 12 -2.51 -14.22 -2.61
N ARG A 13 -1.95 -14.66 -1.47
CA ARG A 13 -1.66 -13.73 -0.34
C ARG A 13 -0.27 -13.81 0.32
N LYS A 14 0.64 -14.70 -0.13
CA LYS A 14 1.93 -14.95 0.57
C LYS A 14 3.17 -14.26 -0.02
N SER A 15 3.11 -13.65 -1.20
CA SER A 15 4.28 -13.00 -1.85
C SER A 15 4.44 -11.50 -1.58
N LEU A 16 3.51 -10.85 -0.86
CA LEU A 16 3.39 -9.38 -0.81
C LEU A 16 4.47 -8.63 -0.02
N SER A 17 5.29 -9.29 0.82
CA SER A 17 5.95 -8.61 1.95
C SER A 17 7.42 -8.21 1.77
N ILE A 18 8.17 -8.73 0.79
CA ILE A 18 9.65 -8.71 0.86
C ILE A 18 10.31 -7.51 0.15
N ILE A 19 9.66 -6.87 -0.84
CA ILE A 19 10.33 -5.86 -1.68
C ILE A 19 10.06 -4.41 -1.25
N VAL A 20 8.93 -4.12 -0.60
CA VAL A 20 8.59 -2.74 -0.19
C VAL A 20 9.53 -2.23 0.92
N VAL A 21 10.00 -3.12 1.80
CA VAL A 21 10.85 -2.77 2.95
C VAL A 21 12.26 -2.29 2.51
N SER A 22 12.84 -2.87 1.44
CA SER A 22 14.19 -2.47 0.98
C SER A 22 14.25 -1.07 0.35
N ILE A 23 13.13 -0.52 -0.14
CA ILE A 23 13.12 0.80 -0.80
C ILE A 23 13.03 1.94 0.23
N LEU A 24 12.37 1.69 1.37
CA LEU A 24 12.21 2.70 2.42
C LEU A 24 13.50 2.93 3.24
N SER A 25 14.42 1.96 3.26
CA SER A 25 15.67 2.01 4.04
C SER A 25 16.78 2.89 3.43
N LEU A 26 16.58 3.51 2.27
CA LEU A 26 17.59 4.29 1.55
C LEU A 26 17.46 5.82 1.70
N LEU A 27 16.55 6.30 2.55
CA LEU A 27 16.22 7.74 2.70
C LEU A 27 16.72 8.41 3.98
N ILE A 28 17.66 7.80 4.72
CA ILE A 28 18.25 8.41 5.93
C ILE A 28 19.78 8.41 5.83
N LEU A 29 20.33 9.43 5.17
CA LEU A 29 21.50 10.22 5.60
C LEU A 29 21.86 11.23 4.48
N SER A 30 21.49 12.51 4.66
CA SER A 30 22.14 13.69 4.07
C SER A 30 21.43 14.95 4.57
N GLU A 31 21.74 15.39 5.79
CA GLU A 31 21.58 16.81 6.13
C GLU A 31 22.77 17.55 5.53
N ALA A 32 22.50 18.48 4.60
CA ALA A 32 23.48 19.43 4.11
C ALA A 32 22.79 20.79 3.87
N VAL A 33 23.23 21.80 4.61
CA VAL A 33 22.71 23.18 4.53
C VAL A 33 23.37 23.91 3.36
N SER A 34 22.61 24.33 2.34
CA SER A 34 22.97 25.49 1.50
C SER A 34 21.88 25.95 0.52
N SER A 35 21.57 27.24 0.59
CA SER A 35 21.26 28.17 -0.52
C SER A 35 20.19 27.84 -1.58
N GLN A 36 19.19 28.73 -1.62
CA GLN A 36 17.94 28.74 -2.40
C GLN A 36 18.08 28.80 -3.95
N GLU A 37 19.30 28.81 -4.50
CA GLU A 37 19.55 28.86 -5.95
C GLU A 37 19.83 27.46 -6.55
N ASN A 38 20.27 26.49 -5.74
CA ASN A 38 20.48 25.10 -6.18
C ASN A 38 19.27 24.18 -5.97
N GLU A 39 18.28 24.58 -5.15
CA GLU A 39 17.13 23.74 -4.77
C GLU A 39 16.35 23.17 -5.95
N ALA A 40 16.16 23.94 -7.03
CA ALA A 40 15.42 23.47 -8.20
C ALA A 40 16.15 22.34 -8.94
N THR A 41 17.48 22.46 -9.07
CA THR A 41 18.34 21.50 -9.75
C THR A 41 18.47 20.21 -8.93
N ASP A 42 18.69 20.32 -7.62
CA ASP A 42 18.74 19.18 -6.70
C ASP A 42 17.39 18.46 -6.62
N ARG A 43 16.27 19.20 -6.61
CA ARG A 43 14.92 18.61 -6.62
C ARG A 43 14.64 17.84 -7.91
N GLN A 44 15.05 18.36 -9.07
CA GLN A 44 14.91 17.64 -10.33
C GLN A 44 15.79 16.38 -10.37
N ALA A 45 17.00 16.44 -9.79
CA ALA A 45 17.88 15.26 -9.64
C ALA A 45 17.30 14.23 -8.65
N ALA A 46 16.67 14.66 -7.57
CA ALA A 46 15.99 13.78 -6.61
C ALA A 46 14.83 13.02 -7.27
N PHE A 47 13.96 13.71 -8.02
CA PHE A 47 12.88 13.04 -8.75
C PHE A 47 13.38 12.08 -9.84
N ARG A 48 14.50 12.38 -10.52
CA ARG A 48 15.16 11.42 -11.43
C ARG A 48 15.59 10.14 -10.71
N LYS A 49 16.19 10.25 -9.51
CA LYS A 49 16.56 9.08 -8.69
C LYS A 49 15.34 8.29 -8.22
N ILE A 50 14.26 8.97 -7.82
CA ILE A 50 13.00 8.33 -7.39
C ILE A 50 12.39 7.51 -8.54
N VAL A 51 12.25 8.09 -9.73
CA VAL A 51 11.66 7.36 -10.88
C VAL A 51 12.54 6.19 -11.33
N GLN A 52 13.87 6.34 -11.34
CA GLN A 52 14.80 5.24 -11.60
C GLN A 52 14.66 4.12 -10.56
N SER A 53 14.54 4.46 -9.27
CA SER A 53 14.33 3.47 -8.21
C SER A 53 13.03 2.68 -8.39
N TYR A 54 11.93 3.33 -8.78
CA TYR A 54 10.68 2.63 -9.09
C TYR A 54 10.79 1.75 -10.34
N VAL A 55 11.46 2.21 -11.42
CA VAL A 55 11.68 1.40 -12.62
C VAL A 55 12.47 0.13 -12.28
N GLU A 56 13.58 0.24 -11.57
CA GLU A 56 14.41 -0.92 -11.21
C GLU A 56 13.72 -1.85 -10.19
N ALA A 57 12.99 -1.31 -9.20
CA ALA A 57 12.18 -2.12 -8.31
C ALA A 57 11.07 -2.89 -9.05
N GLY A 58 10.44 -2.25 -10.06
CA GLY A 58 9.45 -2.89 -10.93
C GLY A 58 10.06 -4.02 -11.76
N LYS A 59 11.26 -3.82 -12.34
CA LYS A 59 12.01 -4.86 -13.06
C LYS A 59 12.33 -6.05 -12.16
N VAL A 60 12.90 -5.81 -10.98
CA VAL A 60 13.20 -6.86 -9.98
C VAL A 60 11.94 -7.59 -9.50
N GLY A 61 10.81 -6.89 -9.37
CA GLY A 61 9.51 -7.51 -9.08
C GLY A 61 9.02 -8.41 -10.22
N TYR A 62 9.14 -7.95 -11.46
CA TYR A 62 8.77 -8.70 -12.66
C TYR A 62 9.60 -9.99 -12.79
N ASP A 63 10.92 -9.90 -12.68
CA ASP A 63 11.83 -11.05 -12.84
C ASP A 63 11.67 -12.12 -11.75
N LYS A 64 11.13 -11.73 -10.59
CA LYS A 64 10.74 -12.66 -9.50
C LYS A 64 9.35 -13.27 -9.67
N GLY A 65 8.61 -12.92 -10.73
CA GLY A 65 7.24 -13.40 -10.98
C GLY A 65 6.15 -12.64 -10.22
N TYR A 66 6.47 -11.51 -9.58
CA TYR A 66 5.53 -10.68 -8.82
C TYR A 66 4.88 -9.62 -9.72
N TYR A 67 4.20 -10.08 -10.78
CA TYR A 67 3.76 -9.19 -11.86
C TYR A 67 2.77 -8.11 -11.42
N GLU A 68 1.85 -8.41 -10.50
CA GLU A 68 0.90 -7.40 -9.96
C GLU A 68 1.63 -6.28 -9.20
N GLN A 69 2.62 -6.65 -8.39
CA GLN A 69 3.47 -5.71 -7.65
C GLN A 69 4.35 -4.91 -8.63
N ALA A 70 4.87 -5.55 -9.67
CA ALA A 70 5.62 -4.89 -10.74
C ALA A 70 4.76 -3.84 -11.47
N VAL A 71 3.53 -4.18 -11.88
CA VAL A 71 2.57 -3.23 -12.46
C VAL A 71 2.34 -2.03 -11.54
N LYS A 72 2.03 -2.26 -10.26
CA LYS A 72 1.86 -1.17 -9.28
C LYS A 72 3.10 -0.27 -9.21
N THR A 73 4.29 -0.86 -9.18
CA THR A 73 5.56 -0.11 -9.10
C THR A 73 5.83 0.71 -10.37
N PHE A 74 5.55 0.15 -11.55
CA PHE A 74 5.66 0.88 -12.82
C PHE A 74 4.63 2.01 -12.95
N VAL A 75 3.41 1.84 -12.43
CA VAL A 75 2.41 2.93 -12.35
C VAL A 75 2.90 4.06 -11.44
N MET A 76 3.55 3.75 -10.31
CA MET A 76 4.20 4.77 -9.47
C MET A 76 5.31 5.51 -10.23
N ALA A 77 6.15 4.80 -10.99
CA ALA A 77 7.16 5.43 -11.86
C ALA A 77 6.51 6.35 -12.93
N GLN A 78 5.36 5.97 -13.48
CA GLN A 78 4.65 6.74 -14.50
C GLN A 78 4.21 8.13 -14.00
N GLY A 79 3.91 8.27 -12.70
CA GLY A 79 3.65 9.57 -12.06
C GLY A 79 4.82 10.55 -12.13
N TYR A 80 6.05 10.05 -12.32
CA TYR A 80 7.29 10.83 -12.43
C TYR A 80 7.90 10.80 -13.84
N GLN A 81 7.13 10.42 -14.86
CA GLN A 81 7.61 10.27 -16.24
C GLN A 81 8.18 11.55 -16.88
N GLU A 82 7.82 12.72 -16.37
CA GLU A 82 8.36 14.02 -16.82
C GLU A 82 9.86 14.17 -16.51
N TYR A 83 10.36 13.47 -15.50
CA TYR A 83 11.79 13.45 -15.13
C TYR A 83 12.61 12.41 -15.92
N LEU A 84 11.95 11.52 -16.68
CA LEU A 84 12.62 10.57 -17.56
C LEU A 84 13.00 11.19 -18.92
N THR A 85 14.01 10.62 -19.57
CA THR A 85 14.28 10.88 -21.00
C THR A 85 13.16 10.29 -21.86
N VAL A 86 13.09 10.67 -23.15
CA VAL A 86 12.12 10.09 -24.10
C VAL A 86 12.26 8.56 -24.14
N ALA A 87 13.48 8.05 -24.31
CA ALA A 87 13.77 6.62 -24.28
C ALA A 87 13.39 5.97 -22.94
N GLY A 88 13.65 6.62 -21.80
CA GLY A 88 13.26 6.10 -20.48
C GLY A 88 11.74 6.01 -20.28
N ARG A 89 10.97 6.93 -20.87
CA ARG A 89 9.50 6.85 -20.89
C ARG A 89 8.99 5.69 -21.75
N GLU A 90 9.60 5.46 -22.89
CA GLU A 90 9.27 4.32 -23.77
C GLU A 90 9.62 2.98 -23.10
N GLU A 91 10.79 2.88 -22.47
CA GLU A 91 11.23 1.71 -21.71
C GLU A 91 10.27 1.40 -20.55
N LEU A 92 9.91 2.41 -19.74
CA LEU A 92 8.92 2.28 -18.67
C LEU A 92 7.56 1.80 -19.21
N ARG A 93 7.08 2.38 -20.31
CA ARG A 93 5.80 1.98 -20.93
C ARG A 93 5.83 0.52 -21.41
N ALA A 94 6.94 0.10 -22.03
CA ALA A 94 7.13 -1.28 -22.48
C ALA A 94 7.17 -2.26 -21.30
N HIS A 95 7.84 -1.91 -20.20
CA HIS A 95 7.85 -2.72 -18.98
C HIS A 95 6.47 -2.82 -18.33
N LEU A 96 5.70 -1.74 -18.29
CA LEU A 96 4.35 -1.70 -17.74
C LEU A 96 3.40 -2.61 -18.55
N ASP A 97 3.43 -2.53 -19.89
CA ASP A 97 2.64 -3.38 -20.78
C ASP A 97 3.02 -4.87 -20.65
N LYS A 98 4.32 -5.17 -20.60
CA LYS A 98 4.85 -6.52 -20.35
C LYS A 98 4.37 -7.07 -19.01
N ALA A 99 4.38 -6.26 -17.95
CA ALA A 99 3.92 -6.64 -16.61
C ALA A 99 2.39 -6.85 -16.53
N GLN A 100 1.61 -6.02 -17.22
CA GLN A 100 0.15 -6.19 -17.34
C GLN A 100 -0.19 -7.48 -18.10
N THR A 101 0.48 -7.74 -19.22
CA THR A 101 0.34 -8.98 -20.00
C THR A 101 0.70 -10.22 -19.17
N ALA A 102 1.81 -10.18 -18.43
CA ALA A 102 2.22 -11.26 -17.55
C ALA A 102 1.20 -11.50 -16.40
N THR A 103 0.63 -10.42 -15.84
CA THR A 103 -0.44 -10.49 -14.83
C THR A 103 -1.69 -11.18 -15.38
N ALA A 104 -2.15 -10.83 -16.58
CA ALA A 104 -3.31 -11.46 -17.21
C ALA A 104 -3.07 -12.95 -17.50
N LYS A 105 -1.90 -13.32 -18.04
CA LYS A 105 -1.53 -14.72 -18.29
C LYS A 105 -1.39 -15.54 -17.00
N ARG A 106 -0.83 -14.94 -15.95
CA ARG A 106 -0.75 -15.51 -14.59
C ARG A 106 -2.14 -15.79 -14.01
N LYS A 107 -3.07 -14.85 -14.13
CA LYS A 107 -4.47 -15.04 -13.68
C LYS A 107 -5.11 -16.26 -14.35
N LEU A 108 -4.97 -16.39 -15.67
CA LEU A 108 -5.48 -17.54 -16.43
C LEU A 108 -4.82 -18.87 -15.99
N ALA A 109 -3.53 -18.86 -15.65
CA ALA A 109 -2.83 -20.02 -15.09
C ALA A 109 -3.39 -20.41 -13.70
N LEU A 110 -3.68 -19.44 -12.84
CA LEU A 110 -4.28 -19.66 -11.52
C LEU A 110 -5.74 -20.14 -11.62
N GLU A 111 -6.53 -19.65 -12.58
CA GLU A 111 -7.88 -20.15 -12.87
C GLU A 111 -7.85 -21.64 -13.26
N LYS A 112 -6.93 -22.05 -14.15
CA LYS A 112 -6.72 -23.47 -14.48
C LYS A 112 -6.29 -24.31 -13.26
N PHE A 113 -5.50 -23.75 -12.36
CA PHE A 113 -5.13 -24.42 -11.11
C PHE A 113 -6.34 -24.62 -10.18
N GLN A 114 -7.22 -23.62 -10.08
CA GLN A 114 -8.48 -23.74 -9.34
C GLN A 114 -9.42 -24.78 -9.95
N THR A 115 -9.48 -24.90 -11.28
CA THR A 115 -10.22 -25.99 -11.94
C THR A 115 -9.67 -27.36 -11.53
N ALA A 116 -8.34 -27.53 -11.47
CA ALA A 116 -7.74 -28.78 -11.02
C ALA A 116 -8.07 -29.10 -9.55
N ASP A 117 -8.03 -28.12 -8.64
CA ASP A 117 -8.48 -28.27 -7.25
C ASP A 117 -9.95 -28.73 -7.15
N GLN A 118 -10.84 -28.13 -7.94
CA GLN A 118 -12.24 -28.55 -8.00
C GLN A 118 -12.39 -30.00 -8.50
N LEU A 119 -11.62 -30.40 -9.53
CA LEU A 119 -11.62 -31.77 -10.05
C LEU A 119 -11.08 -32.78 -9.03
N ILE A 120 -10.05 -32.44 -8.24
CA ILE A 120 -9.55 -33.25 -7.12
C ILE A 120 -10.65 -33.44 -6.07
N LYS A 121 -11.36 -32.35 -5.69
CA LYS A 121 -12.49 -32.41 -4.75
C LYS A 121 -13.67 -33.26 -5.26
N GLN A 122 -13.81 -33.38 -6.58
CA GLN A 122 -14.78 -34.26 -7.26
C GLN A 122 -14.27 -35.69 -7.52
N ASN A 123 -13.06 -36.05 -7.04
CA ASN A 123 -12.37 -37.32 -7.31
C ASN A 123 -12.05 -37.59 -8.80
N ARG A 124 -12.04 -36.55 -9.64
CA ARG A 124 -11.73 -36.62 -11.08
C ARG A 124 -10.23 -36.46 -11.31
N LEU A 125 -9.46 -37.37 -10.69
CA LEU A 125 -8.00 -37.27 -10.56
C LEU A 125 -7.24 -37.25 -11.88
N ILE A 126 -7.70 -38.01 -12.89
CA ILE A 126 -7.07 -38.05 -14.22
C ILE A 126 -7.19 -36.69 -14.93
N GLU A 127 -8.37 -36.06 -14.85
CA GLU A 127 -8.60 -34.75 -15.47
C GLU A 127 -7.83 -33.65 -14.73
N ALA A 128 -7.83 -33.68 -13.39
CA ALA A 128 -7.03 -32.79 -12.57
C ALA A 128 -5.52 -32.88 -12.92
N LYS A 129 -5.01 -34.10 -13.12
CA LYS A 129 -3.63 -34.33 -13.58
C LYS A 129 -3.37 -33.62 -14.91
N THR A 130 -4.21 -33.81 -15.92
CA THR A 130 -4.09 -33.14 -17.23
C THR A 130 -4.06 -31.61 -17.09
N HIS A 131 -4.88 -31.02 -16.24
CA HIS A 131 -4.86 -29.57 -15.98
C HIS A 131 -3.57 -29.11 -15.30
N LEU A 132 -3.02 -29.88 -14.36
CA LEU A 132 -1.79 -29.54 -13.63
C LEU A 132 -0.51 -29.78 -14.44
N GLU A 133 -0.45 -30.81 -15.29
CA GLU A 133 0.70 -31.05 -16.17
C GLU A 133 0.92 -29.88 -17.13
N ASN A 134 -0.16 -29.32 -17.68
CA ASN A 134 -0.14 -28.11 -18.51
C ASN A 134 0.29 -26.83 -17.76
N LEU A 135 0.40 -26.85 -16.43
CA LEU A 135 0.85 -25.73 -15.60
C LEU A 135 2.26 -25.93 -15.03
N ARG A 136 2.78 -27.17 -15.01
CA ARG A 136 4.06 -27.54 -14.39
C ARG A 136 5.26 -26.71 -14.88
N SER A 137 5.25 -26.28 -16.14
CA SER A 137 6.30 -25.48 -16.78
C SER A 137 5.82 -24.07 -17.20
N ASN A 138 4.73 -23.58 -16.62
CA ASN A 138 4.18 -22.27 -16.99
C ASN A 138 5.08 -21.13 -16.49
N GLU A 139 5.57 -20.31 -17.44
CA GLU A 139 6.50 -19.19 -17.19
C GLU A 139 5.93 -18.07 -16.31
N PHE A 140 4.59 -17.99 -16.15
CA PHE A 140 3.91 -16.96 -15.35
C PHE A 140 3.62 -17.39 -13.90
N LEU A 141 4.04 -18.60 -13.53
CA LEU A 141 4.00 -19.10 -12.16
C LEU A 141 5.38 -18.95 -11.51
N ASN A 142 5.41 -18.62 -10.22
CA ASN A 142 6.66 -18.53 -9.47
C ASN A 142 7.16 -19.94 -9.07
N LYS A 143 8.41 -20.01 -8.59
CA LYS A 143 9.05 -21.29 -8.23
C LYS A 143 8.30 -22.06 -7.14
N ASP A 144 7.68 -21.37 -6.19
CA ASP A 144 6.94 -22.01 -5.10
C ASP A 144 5.66 -22.67 -5.63
N GLU A 145 4.94 -21.99 -6.52
CA GLU A 145 3.74 -22.51 -7.20
C GLU A 145 4.05 -23.70 -8.10
N GLN A 146 5.12 -23.62 -8.90
CA GLN A 146 5.59 -24.75 -9.72
C GLN A 146 5.96 -25.97 -8.85
N THR A 147 6.58 -25.73 -7.68
CA THR A 147 6.93 -26.78 -6.71
C THR A 147 5.69 -27.40 -6.06
N GLN A 148 4.66 -26.59 -5.75
CA GLN A 148 3.38 -27.08 -5.25
C GLN A 148 2.63 -27.91 -6.30
N ILE A 149 2.58 -27.47 -7.56
CA ILE A 149 2.00 -28.23 -8.67
C ILE A 149 2.69 -29.59 -8.82
N ALA A 150 4.03 -29.63 -8.80
CA ALA A 150 4.80 -30.88 -8.86
C ALA A 150 4.50 -31.81 -7.67
N THR A 151 4.28 -31.24 -6.47
CA THR A 151 3.93 -32.00 -5.27
C THR A 151 2.52 -32.61 -5.37
N VAL A 152 1.53 -31.84 -5.84
CA VAL A 152 0.14 -32.32 -6.03
C VAL A 152 0.09 -33.38 -7.12
N LEU A 153 0.80 -33.19 -8.24
CA LEU A 153 0.93 -34.22 -9.30
C LEU A 153 1.45 -35.55 -8.75
N LYS A 154 2.51 -35.52 -7.94
CA LYS A 154 3.08 -36.72 -7.30
C LYS A 154 2.07 -37.41 -6.36
N GLN A 155 1.24 -36.65 -5.63
CA GLN A 155 0.19 -37.20 -4.78
C GLN A 155 -0.95 -37.85 -5.58
N ILE A 156 -1.35 -37.22 -6.69
CA ILE A 156 -2.35 -37.77 -7.62
C ILE A 156 -1.86 -39.08 -8.23
N ASP A 157 -0.60 -39.14 -8.66
CA ASP A 157 -0.02 -40.38 -9.20
C ASP A 157 -0.04 -41.53 -8.19
N ILE A 158 0.27 -41.26 -6.91
CA ILE A 158 0.19 -42.27 -5.84
C ILE A 158 -1.26 -42.76 -5.66
N GLN A 159 -2.25 -41.88 -5.67
CA GLN A 159 -3.66 -42.25 -5.53
C GLN A 159 -4.17 -43.09 -6.72
N ILE A 160 -3.90 -42.65 -7.95
CA ILE A 160 -4.26 -43.39 -9.18
C ILE A 160 -3.59 -44.78 -9.22
N THR A 161 -2.37 -44.91 -8.68
CA THR A 161 -1.68 -46.20 -8.61
C THR A 161 -2.29 -47.13 -7.56
N ASN A 162 -2.69 -46.59 -6.40
CA ASN A 162 -3.34 -47.35 -5.33
C ASN A 162 -4.76 -47.81 -5.70
N ASP A 163 -5.55 -46.98 -6.38
CA ASP A 163 -6.89 -47.37 -6.88
C ASP A 163 -6.80 -48.52 -7.90
N LYS A 164 -5.73 -48.57 -8.71
CA LYS A 164 -5.47 -49.68 -9.64
C LYS A 164 -4.97 -50.95 -8.97
N ALA A 165 -4.57 -50.90 -7.70
CA ALA A 165 -3.99 -52.03 -6.96
C ALA A 165 -5.02 -52.81 -6.11
N SER A 166 -6.32 -52.56 -6.28
CA SER A 166 -7.39 -53.26 -5.55
C SER A 166 -8.12 -54.31 -6.39
N PRO A 167 -7.67 -55.59 -6.39
CA PRO A 167 -8.54 -56.71 -6.70
C PRO A 167 -9.38 -57.08 -5.46
N LEU A 168 -10.70 -57.15 -5.68
CA LEU A 168 -11.72 -57.90 -4.96
C LEU A 168 -11.28 -58.64 -3.65
N ILE A 169 -11.69 -58.13 -2.49
CA ILE A 169 -11.95 -58.98 -1.31
C ILE A 169 -13.41 -58.79 -0.90
N THR A 170 -14.13 -59.91 -0.93
CA THR A 170 -15.54 -60.08 -0.61
C THR A 170 -15.86 -59.65 0.82
N ALA A 171 -17.04 -59.07 1.02
CA ALA A 171 -17.54 -58.76 2.35
C ALA A 171 -18.02 -60.05 3.06
N GLU A 172 -17.39 -60.40 4.18
CA GLU A 172 -17.98 -61.30 5.19
C GLU A 172 -17.91 -60.70 6.60
N LYS A 173 -19.07 -60.77 7.27
CA LYS A 173 -19.38 -60.61 8.69
C LYS A 173 -20.54 -61.59 8.94
N PRO A 174 -20.65 -62.26 10.10
CA PRO A 174 -20.59 -61.68 11.45
C PRO A 174 -19.63 -62.46 12.38
N ASP A 175 -19.81 -62.44 13.71
CA ASP A 175 -19.42 -61.42 14.70
C ASP A 175 -19.39 -62.12 16.09
N VAL A 176 -18.75 -61.52 17.11
CA VAL A 176 -18.68 -61.99 18.54
C VAL A 176 -17.71 -63.18 18.74
N ILE A 177 -16.72 -63.16 19.65
CA ILE A 177 -16.77 -62.90 21.10
C ILE A 177 -15.61 -61.98 21.57
N ALA A 178 -15.83 -61.27 22.69
CA ALA A 178 -14.79 -60.63 23.52
C ALA A 178 -13.82 -61.69 24.12
N GLU A 179 -12.71 -61.38 24.81
CA GLU A 179 -12.36 -60.19 25.58
C GLU A 179 -10.83 -60.09 25.77
N GLU A 180 -10.35 -59.13 26.57
CA GLU A 180 -9.00 -59.11 27.17
C GLU A 180 -7.77 -58.88 26.24
N ILE A 181 -7.49 -57.60 25.97
CA ILE A 181 -6.21 -56.90 26.24
C ILE A 181 -6.49 -55.39 26.16
N ARG A 182 -6.50 -54.69 27.31
CA ARG A 182 -6.70 -53.23 27.37
C ARG A 182 -5.39 -52.51 27.05
N LYS A 183 -5.38 -51.67 26.01
CA LYS A 183 -4.20 -50.86 25.61
C LYS A 183 -4.01 -49.66 26.55
N PRO A 184 -2.82 -49.42 27.15
CA PRO A 184 -2.60 -48.28 28.05
C PRO A 184 -2.56 -46.87 27.40
N GLY A 185 -2.41 -46.78 26.07
CA GLY A 185 -2.02 -45.52 25.41
C GLY A 185 -3.07 -44.40 25.37
N GLU A 186 -4.36 -44.72 25.23
CA GLU A 186 -5.40 -43.69 24.95
C GLU A 186 -5.72 -42.80 26.15
N GLN A 187 -5.53 -43.31 27.38
CA GLN A 187 -5.74 -42.49 28.59
C GLN A 187 -4.63 -41.45 28.79
N GLN A 188 -3.41 -41.72 28.31
CA GLN A 188 -2.24 -40.89 28.54
C GLN A 188 -2.25 -39.64 27.64
N ASP A 189 -2.54 -39.80 26.35
CA ASP A 189 -2.67 -38.67 25.41
C ASP A 189 -3.80 -37.69 25.84
N GLY A 190 -4.90 -38.21 26.39
CA GLY A 190 -6.00 -37.39 26.94
C GLY A 190 -5.66 -36.65 28.24
N GLN A 191 -4.74 -37.16 29.05
CA GLN A 191 -4.22 -36.48 30.24
C GLN A 191 -3.21 -35.39 29.86
N ILE A 192 -2.31 -35.67 28.90
CA ILE A 192 -1.36 -34.70 28.35
C ILE A 192 -2.09 -33.47 27.81
N GLN A 193 -3.17 -33.66 27.05
CA GLN A 193 -3.95 -32.54 26.50
C GLN A 193 -4.54 -31.63 27.61
N LYS A 194 -5.06 -32.21 28.70
CA LYS A 194 -5.56 -31.45 29.86
C LYS A 194 -4.46 -30.63 30.54
N ILE A 195 -3.23 -31.17 30.65
CA ILE A 195 -2.08 -30.46 31.21
C ILE A 195 -1.63 -29.31 30.28
N VAL A 196 -1.64 -29.51 28.96
CA VAL A 196 -1.34 -28.45 27.99
C VAL A 196 -2.35 -27.30 28.07
N ASP A 197 -3.64 -27.58 28.17
CA ASP A 197 -4.68 -26.55 28.26
C ASP A 197 -4.69 -25.85 29.63
N LEU A 198 -4.31 -26.56 30.71
CA LEU A 198 -4.05 -25.97 32.02
C LEU A 198 -2.83 -25.02 31.99
N TYR A 199 -1.74 -25.40 31.33
CA TYR A 199 -0.57 -24.52 31.14
C TYR A 199 -0.93 -23.24 30.35
N ARG A 200 -1.64 -23.39 29.22
CA ARG A 200 -2.14 -22.24 28.43
C ARG A 200 -3.00 -21.28 29.26
N THR A 201 -3.89 -21.83 30.08
CA THR A 201 -4.76 -21.06 30.97
C THR A 201 -3.95 -20.34 32.06
N SER A 202 -2.93 -21.01 32.61
CA SER A 202 -2.00 -20.44 33.60
C SER A 202 -1.19 -19.27 33.03
N MET A 203 -0.64 -19.43 31.82
CA MET A 203 0.05 -18.37 31.08
C MET A 203 -0.85 -17.16 30.80
N LYS A 204 -2.15 -17.38 30.53
CA LYS A 204 -3.12 -16.30 30.37
C LYS A 204 -3.34 -15.52 31.68
N TYR A 205 -3.47 -16.21 32.82
CA TYR A 205 -3.56 -15.55 34.12
C TYR A 205 -2.27 -14.83 34.50
N TYR A 206 -1.10 -15.38 34.16
CA TYR A 206 0.20 -14.75 34.44
C TYR A 206 0.31 -13.39 33.75
N ARG A 207 0.04 -13.35 32.44
CA ARG A 207 0.07 -12.14 31.62
C ARG A 207 -1.02 -11.13 32.02
N ALA A 208 -2.17 -11.59 32.53
CA ALA A 208 -3.22 -10.74 33.08
C ALA A 208 -2.92 -10.19 34.50
N GLY A 209 -1.71 -10.41 35.04
CA GLY A 209 -1.34 -9.99 36.40
C GLY A 209 -2.06 -10.75 37.52
N GLN A 210 -2.84 -11.80 37.19
CA GLN A 210 -3.55 -12.63 38.17
C GLN A 210 -2.61 -13.72 38.71
N LEU A 211 -1.53 -13.28 39.37
CA LEU A 211 -0.38 -14.12 39.73
C LEU A 211 -0.77 -15.34 40.57
N GLU A 212 -1.71 -15.22 41.52
CA GLU A 212 -2.18 -16.35 42.33
C GLU A 212 -2.83 -17.46 41.48
N LYS A 213 -3.71 -17.10 40.53
CA LYS A 213 -4.36 -18.08 39.63
C LYS A 213 -3.36 -18.68 38.64
N ALA A 214 -2.38 -17.89 38.21
CA ALA A 214 -1.27 -18.38 37.39
C ALA A 214 -0.45 -19.41 38.17
N ARG A 215 -0.10 -19.10 39.42
CA ARG A 215 0.65 -19.95 40.35
C ARG A 215 -0.05 -21.28 40.58
N GLU A 216 -1.33 -21.26 40.95
CA GLU A 216 -2.12 -22.48 41.14
C GLU A 216 -2.06 -23.42 39.92
N GLY A 217 -2.23 -22.85 38.72
CA GLY A 217 -2.19 -23.61 37.49
C GLY A 217 -0.79 -24.14 37.19
N PHE A 218 0.25 -23.30 37.29
CA PHE A 218 1.64 -23.71 37.11
C PHE A 218 2.11 -24.78 38.11
N VAL A 219 1.68 -24.73 39.37
CA VAL A 219 1.97 -25.78 40.36
C VAL A 219 1.32 -27.11 39.96
N LYS A 220 0.03 -27.10 39.58
CA LYS A 220 -0.69 -28.31 39.11
C LYS A 220 -0.05 -28.90 37.85
N VAL A 221 0.41 -28.03 36.95
CA VAL A 221 1.13 -28.38 35.71
C VAL A 221 2.49 -29.01 36.06
N ALA A 222 3.33 -28.35 36.85
CA ALA A 222 4.65 -28.86 37.26
C ALA A 222 4.61 -30.15 38.09
N ALA A 223 3.59 -30.30 38.95
CA ALA A 223 3.38 -31.49 39.78
C ALA A 223 2.82 -32.70 39.00
N SER A 224 2.36 -32.52 37.75
CA SER A 224 1.71 -33.59 36.99
C SER A 224 2.64 -34.75 36.59
N GLY A 225 3.95 -34.54 36.55
CA GLY A 225 4.94 -35.53 36.07
C GLY A 225 4.88 -35.82 34.56
N LEU A 226 3.86 -35.29 33.84
CA LEU A 226 3.62 -35.50 32.41
C LEU A 226 4.31 -34.44 31.53
N ILE A 227 5.26 -33.67 32.09
CA ILE A 227 5.91 -32.53 31.44
C ILE A 227 7.43 -32.76 31.40
N PRO A 228 8.12 -32.50 30.28
CA PRO A 228 9.53 -32.82 30.18
C PRO A 228 10.41 -31.84 30.96
N PRO A 229 11.64 -32.25 31.34
CA PRO A 229 12.53 -31.44 32.18
C PRO A 229 12.80 -30.00 31.70
N PRO A 230 12.95 -29.69 30.39
CA PRO A 230 13.15 -28.31 29.93
C PRO A 230 11.94 -27.42 30.22
N MET A 231 10.73 -27.90 29.90
CA MET A 231 9.50 -27.15 30.13
C MET A 231 9.19 -27.02 31.63
N LYS A 232 9.49 -28.06 32.43
CA LYS A 232 9.43 -28.00 33.89
C LYS A 232 10.30 -26.87 34.44
N LYS A 233 11.54 -26.72 33.94
CA LYS A 233 12.45 -25.63 34.31
C LYS A 233 11.90 -24.25 33.93
N THR A 234 11.24 -24.10 32.79
CA THR A 234 10.55 -22.84 32.40
C THR A 234 9.41 -22.51 33.36
N ILE A 235 8.60 -23.51 33.74
CA ILE A 235 7.50 -23.33 34.70
C ILE A 235 8.03 -23.01 36.12
N GLU A 236 9.11 -23.67 36.55
CA GLU A 236 9.82 -23.36 37.80
C GLU A 236 10.37 -21.92 37.78
N GLY A 237 10.81 -21.42 36.61
CA GLY A 237 11.18 -20.02 36.39
C GLY A 237 10.02 -19.06 36.62
N TYR A 238 8.86 -19.30 36.00
CA TYR A 238 7.66 -18.49 36.22
C TYR A 238 7.17 -18.54 37.67
N LEU A 239 7.20 -19.71 38.31
CA LEU A 239 6.86 -19.84 39.73
C LEU A 239 7.80 -19.04 40.63
N ALA A 240 9.12 -19.11 40.39
CA ALA A 240 10.09 -18.30 41.13
C ALA A 240 9.95 -16.79 40.87
N GLU A 241 9.46 -16.38 39.70
CA GLU A 241 9.16 -14.98 39.41
C GLU A 241 7.85 -14.51 40.08
N ILE A 242 6.82 -15.36 40.15
CA ILE A 242 5.60 -15.12 40.93
C ILE A 242 5.93 -15.02 42.42
N ASP A 243 6.70 -15.95 42.97
CA ASP A 243 7.04 -16.00 44.40
C ASP A 243 7.91 -14.81 44.84
N LYS A 244 8.65 -14.18 43.93
CA LYS A 244 9.34 -12.89 44.16
C LYS A 244 8.42 -11.67 44.12
N ARG A 245 7.25 -11.78 43.48
CA ARG A 245 6.27 -10.69 43.30
C ARG A 245 5.10 -10.78 44.30
N ALA A 246 4.88 -11.95 44.91
CA ALA A 246 3.93 -12.12 46.00
C ALA A 246 4.47 -11.45 47.28
N PRO A 247 3.69 -10.60 47.98
CA PRO A 247 4.16 -9.92 49.18
C PRO A 247 4.38 -10.91 50.33
N GLN A 248 5.53 -10.81 51.01
CA GLN A 248 5.81 -11.56 52.24
C GLN A 248 4.71 -11.32 53.27
N LYS A 249 3.97 -12.39 53.60
CA LYS A 249 2.94 -12.36 54.64
C LYS A 249 3.38 -13.23 55.81
N THR A 250 4.05 -12.61 56.78
CA THR A 250 4.50 -13.28 58.01
C THR A 250 3.97 -12.55 59.24
N GLU A 251 2.92 -13.14 59.83
CA GLU A 251 2.48 -13.10 61.23
C GLU A 251 2.00 -11.81 61.94
N LYS A 252 0.84 -12.00 62.61
CA LYS A 252 0.29 -11.33 63.82
C LYS A 252 -0.49 -10.00 63.67
N GLU A 253 -1.81 -10.18 63.59
CA GLU A 253 -2.85 -9.28 64.15
C GLU A 253 -2.75 -9.18 65.70
N PRO A 254 -3.46 -8.25 66.41
CA PRO A 254 -4.71 -7.56 66.01
C PRO A 254 -4.85 -6.05 66.38
N VAL A 255 -6.07 -5.53 66.11
CA VAL A 255 -6.74 -4.34 66.72
C VAL A 255 -6.56 -2.96 66.06
N ILE A 256 -7.60 -2.58 65.29
CA ILE A 256 -8.41 -1.33 65.36
C ILE A 256 -7.69 -0.03 65.81
N ASP A 257 -7.60 0.98 64.93
CA ASP A 257 -8.46 2.17 65.10
C ASP A 257 -8.67 3.03 63.83
N LYS A 258 -9.72 3.85 63.84
CA LYS A 258 -10.04 4.87 62.82
C LYS A 258 -9.25 6.16 63.09
N LYS A 259 -8.96 6.91 62.02
CA LYS A 259 -9.48 8.28 61.76
C LYS A 259 -8.49 9.17 60.97
N THR A 260 -9.07 9.80 59.95
CA THR A 260 -8.75 10.99 59.17
C THR A 260 -7.63 11.94 59.64
N GLU A 261 -6.96 12.51 58.62
CA GLU A 261 -6.40 13.89 58.48
C GLU A 261 -4.90 13.89 58.14
N MET A 262 -4.34 14.72 57.24
CA MET A 262 -4.75 15.60 56.12
C MET A 262 -3.42 16.21 55.59
N ILE A 263 -3.45 17.28 54.77
CA ILE A 263 -2.31 18.11 54.29
C ILE A 263 -1.59 17.52 53.04
N ALA A 264 -1.42 18.24 51.92
CA ALA A 264 -2.04 19.48 51.41
C ALA A 264 -1.74 19.67 49.89
N VAL A 265 -2.65 20.36 49.17
CA VAL A 265 -2.38 21.54 48.27
C VAL A 265 -1.15 21.44 47.33
N ILE A 266 -1.23 21.49 45.99
CA ILE A 266 -1.76 22.57 45.12
C ILE A 266 -2.31 22.03 43.78
N LYS A 267 -3.55 22.42 43.41
CA LYS A 267 -3.94 22.84 42.04
C LYS A 267 -3.97 24.38 42.03
N PRO A 268 -3.93 25.12 40.90
CA PRO A 268 -4.12 24.70 39.50
C PRO A 268 -3.09 25.32 38.51
N LYS A 269 -3.23 25.11 37.19
CA LYS A 269 -3.71 26.17 36.27
C LYS A 269 -4.07 25.61 34.88
N VAL A 270 -5.34 25.75 34.51
CA VAL A 270 -5.78 25.76 33.11
C VAL A 270 -5.58 27.18 32.59
N PHE A 271 -5.17 27.35 31.34
CA PHE A 271 -5.22 28.65 30.66
C PHE A 271 -5.87 28.45 29.29
N ASN A 272 -7.11 28.92 29.16
CA ASN A 272 -7.65 29.32 27.87
C ASN A 272 -6.88 30.54 27.37
N PHE A 273 -6.86 30.75 26.06
CA PHE A 273 -7.03 32.10 25.54
C PHE A 273 -8.18 32.11 24.54
N GLU A 274 -9.22 32.85 24.91
CA GLU A 274 -10.31 33.29 24.06
C GLU A 274 -10.53 34.78 24.35
N ALA A 275 -11.13 35.49 23.42
CA ALA A 275 -11.43 36.92 23.41
C ALA A 275 -10.25 37.90 23.26
N ALA A 276 -10.19 38.50 22.07
CA ALA A 276 -10.36 39.95 21.97
C ALA A 276 -11.46 40.22 20.95
N VAL A 277 -12.64 40.60 21.45
CA VAL A 277 -13.80 41.04 20.66
C VAL A 277 -13.65 42.55 20.38
N SER A 278 -14.15 43.01 19.24
CA SER A 278 -14.56 44.40 19.08
C SER A 278 -15.84 44.49 18.24
N ASP A 279 -16.98 44.39 18.93
CA ASP A 279 -18.28 44.79 18.39
C ASP A 279 -18.32 46.31 18.16
N VAL A 280 -19.00 46.74 17.10
CA VAL A 280 -19.63 48.07 17.04
C VAL A 280 -21.03 47.93 16.45
N ASN A 281 -22.01 48.19 17.32
CA ASN A 281 -23.44 48.46 17.14
C ASN A 281 -23.94 48.83 15.73
N GLU A 282 -24.92 48.06 15.26
CA GLU A 282 -26.35 48.48 15.19
C GLU A 282 -26.65 49.99 15.04
N ALA A 283 -27.20 50.41 13.89
CA ALA A 283 -28.42 51.24 13.78
C ALA A 283 -28.87 51.50 12.31
N GLU A 284 -30.15 51.20 12.05
CA GLU A 284 -31.14 52.04 11.34
C GLU A 284 -31.04 52.37 9.81
N LEU A 285 -32.06 51.84 9.10
CA LEU A 285 -32.84 52.39 7.96
C LEU A 285 -32.23 53.43 6.99
N VAL A 286 -32.42 53.21 5.68
CA VAL A 286 -33.26 54.00 4.75
C VAL A 286 -33.08 53.53 3.29
N GLU A 287 -34.18 53.31 2.57
CA GLU A 287 -34.17 53.18 1.09
C GLU A 287 -33.81 54.52 0.44
N PRO A 288 -33.05 54.53 -0.68
CA PRO A 288 -33.76 54.86 -1.91
C PRO A 288 -33.29 54.11 -3.17
N GLU A 289 -34.27 53.60 -3.89
CA GLU A 289 -34.50 53.87 -5.32
C GLU A 289 -33.35 54.48 -6.13
N LEU A 290 -32.76 53.69 -7.04
CA LEU A 290 -31.95 54.20 -8.17
C LEU A 290 -32.43 53.63 -9.50
N VAL A 291 -33.46 54.31 -10.02
CA VAL A 291 -33.57 54.84 -11.39
C VAL A 291 -32.79 54.10 -12.49
N ALA A 292 -33.53 53.50 -13.42
CA ALA A 292 -32.99 52.95 -14.66
C ALA A 292 -32.43 54.06 -15.59
N PRO A 293 -31.30 53.81 -16.30
CA PRO A 293 -30.94 54.61 -17.47
C PRO A 293 -31.84 54.23 -18.66
N GLU A 294 -32.77 55.13 -18.90
CA GLU A 294 -33.63 55.31 -20.07
C GLU A 294 -33.07 54.78 -21.41
N VAL A 295 -33.84 53.92 -22.07
CA VAL A 295 -33.61 53.52 -23.46
C VAL A 295 -34.03 54.65 -24.38
N VAL A 296 -33.08 55.45 -24.87
CA VAL A 296 -33.34 56.42 -25.94
C VAL A 296 -33.23 55.74 -27.30
N GLU A 297 -34.37 55.26 -27.77
CA GLU A 297 -34.58 54.80 -29.15
C GLU A 297 -34.51 55.98 -30.12
N LEU A 298 -33.46 56.06 -30.97
CA LEU A 298 -33.42 56.99 -32.10
C LEU A 298 -33.42 56.25 -33.45
N LYS A 299 -34.60 56.32 -34.06
CA LYS A 299 -34.99 55.83 -35.38
C LYS A 299 -34.15 56.48 -36.51
N PRO A 300 -33.86 55.78 -37.62
CA PRO A 300 -32.94 56.27 -38.64
C PRO A 300 -33.53 57.39 -39.50
N ALA A 301 -32.74 58.45 -39.73
CA ALA A 301 -33.00 59.49 -40.72
C ALA A 301 -32.19 59.23 -42.00
N GLN A 302 -32.84 59.38 -43.16
CA GLN A 302 -32.23 59.23 -44.47
C GLN A 302 -31.31 60.42 -44.82
N PRO A 303 -30.33 60.26 -45.75
CA PRO A 303 -29.49 61.37 -46.18
C PRO A 303 -30.28 62.40 -47.00
N GLN A 304 -30.31 63.66 -46.56
CA GLN A 304 -30.76 64.76 -47.42
C GLN A 304 -29.65 65.16 -48.39
N VAL A 305 -29.93 64.99 -49.68
CA VAL A 305 -29.10 65.51 -50.77
C VAL A 305 -29.34 67.02 -50.89
N THR A 306 -28.33 67.84 -50.60
CA THR A 306 -28.30 69.25 -51.01
C THR A 306 -27.02 69.51 -51.83
N ALA A 307 -27.19 69.58 -53.14
CA ALA A 307 -26.12 69.94 -54.05
C ALA A 307 -25.93 71.47 -54.05
N THR A 308 -24.78 71.95 -53.57
CA THR A 308 -24.33 73.32 -53.86
C THR A 308 -23.24 73.27 -54.93
N LYS A 309 -23.60 73.72 -56.12
CA LYS A 309 -22.72 73.85 -57.28
C LYS A 309 -22.02 75.21 -57.23
N VAL A 310 -20.70 75.22 -57.09
CA VAL A 310 -19.86 76.40 -57.40
C VAL A 310 -18.86 76.01 -58.49
N ALA A 311 -18.56 76.95 -59.38
CA ALA A 311 -17.92 76.69 -60.66
C ALA A 311 -16.39 76.56 -60.61
N SER A 312 -15.90 75.86 -61.63
CA SER A 312 -14.54 75.69 -62.16
C SER A 312 -13.64 76.94 -62.22
N PRO A 313 -12.36 76.83 -62.66
CA PRO A 313 -11.37 75.78 -62.44
C PRO A 313 -9.97 76.35 -62.09
N VAL A 314 -9.16 75.64 -61.28
CA VAL A 314 -7.70 75.87 -61.25
C VAL A 314 -6.97 74.52 -61.20
N THR A 315 -6.18 74.25 -62.23
CA THR A 315 -5.17 73.20 -62.25
C THR A 315 -4.04 73.53 -61.28
N GLY A 316 -3.78 72.65 -60.33
CA GLY A 316 -2.65 72.77 -59.42
C GLY A 316 -2.49 71.50 -58.60
N GLU A 317 -1.40 70.78 -58.82
CA GLU A 317 -0.96 69.73 -57.90
C GLU A 317 -0.73 70.39 -56.54
N GLY A 318 -1.48 69.96 -55.51
CA GLY A 318 -1.35 70.54 -54.17
C GLY A 318 0.10 70.48 -53.71
N THR A 319 0.60 71.59 -53.18
CA THR A 319 2.03 71.83 -52.90
C THR A 319 2.65 70.62 -52.19
N TYR A 320 3.86 70.20 -52.55
CA TYR A 320 4.53 69.01 -52.00
C TYR A 320 4.45 68.91 -50.46
N ILE A 321 4.52 70.05 -49.76
CA ILE A 321 4.38 70.19 -48.30
C ILE A 321 3.00 69.71 -47.78
N GLU A 322 1.90 70.01 -48.48
CA GLU A 322 0.55 69.55 -48.11
C GLU A 322 0.41 68.03 -48.29
N GLN A 323 0.98 67.48 -49.38
CA GLN A 323 0.95 66.03 -49.63
C GLN A 323 1.69 65.26 -48.54
N ILE A 324 2.90 65.70 -48.17
CA ILE A 324 3.70 65.13 -47.09
C ILE A 324 2.99 65.27 -45.73
N THR A 325 2.33 66.41 -45.47
CA THR A 325 1.58 66.62 -44.22
C THR A 325 0.36 65.70 -44.13
N LYS A 326 -0.39 65.53 -45.24
CA LYS A 326 -1.51 64.59 -45.34
C LYS A 326 -1.06 63.14 -45.13
N GLN A 327 0.02 62.72 -45.78
CA GLN A 327 0.60 61.39 -45.62
C GLN A 327 1.03 61.12 -44.17
N ARG A 328 1.73 62.07 -43.53
CA ARG A 328 2.14 61.95 -42.12
C ARG A 328 0.94 61.76 -41.18
N ASN A 329 -0.14 62.52 -41.39
CA ASN A 329 -1.34 62.41 -40.55
C ASN A 329 -2.07 61.06 -40.75
N ILE A 330 -2.13 60.55 -41.98
CA ILE A 330 -2.70 59.22 -42.26
C ILE A 330 -1.92 58.12 -41.51
N LEU A 331 -0.59 58.13 -41.60
CA LEU A 331 0.26 57.12 -40.95
C LEU A 331 0.19 57.19 -39.42
N ARG A 332 0.08 58.39 -38.84
CA ARG A 332 -0.16 58.58 -37.40
C ARG A 332 -1.48 57.97 -36.95
N THR A 333 -2.58 58.29 -37.63
CA THR A 333 -3.91 57.74 -37.30
C THR A 333 -3.95 56.22 -37.49
N TYR A 334 -3.36 55.70 -38.57
CA TYR A 334 -3.26 54.25 -38.82
C TYR A 334 -2.46 53.53 -37.73
N THR A 335 -1.30 54.07 -37.32
CA THR A 335 -0.51 53.47 -36.24
C THR A 335 -1.32 53.48 -34.93
N GLY A 336 -1.98 54.58 -34.60
CA GLY A 336 -2.81 54.68 -33.39
C GLY A 336 -3.97 53.69 -33.36
N THR A 337 -4.64 53.42 -34.50
CA THR A 337 -5.69 52.39 -34.55
C THR A 337 -5.13 50.98 -34.46
N VAL A 338 -3.96 50.70 -35.04
CA VAL A 338 -3.27 49.40 -34.89
C VAL A 338 -2.89 49.14 -33.43
N VAL A 339 -2.28 50.12 -32.74
CA VAL A 339 -1.90 50.02 -31.32
C VAL A 339 -3.13 49.77 -30.45
N ASN A 340 -4.19 50.57 -30.58
CA ASN A 340 -5.42 50.41 -29.80
C ASN A 340 -6.12 49.06 -30.05
N ASN A 341 -6.09 48.56 -31.29
CA ASN A 341 -6.64 47.26 -31.65
C ASN A 341 -5.81 46.13 -31.01
N ALA A 342 -4.49 46.18 -31.12
CA ALA A 342 -3.59 45.22 -30.48
C ALA A 342 -3.74 45.20 -28.95
N VAL A 343 -3.86 46.36 -28.30
CA VAL A 343 -4.16 46.47 -26.85
C VAL A 343 -5.47 45.77 -26.52
N THR A 344 -6.54 46.01 -27.29
CA THR A 344 -7.86 45.41 -27.05
C THR A 344 -7.82 43.88 -27.23
N LYS A 345 -7.23 43.41 -28.33
CA LYS A 345 -7.08 41.98 -28.62
C LYS A 345 -6.20 41.27 -27.60
N ALA A 346 -5.05 41.85 -27.23
CA ALA A 346 -4.14 41.25 -26.28
C ALA A 346 -4.79 41.08 -24.91
N ASN A 347 -5.50 42.09 -24.38
CA ASN A 347 -6.25 41.94 -23.14
C ASN A 347 -7.33 40.85 -23.23
N ASN A 348 -8.07 40.75 -24.34
CA ASN A 348 -9.04 39.66 -24.55
C ASN A 348 -8.36 38.28 -24.59
N LEU A 349 -7.25 38.14 -25.32
CA LEU A 349 -6.48 36.90 -25.42
C LEU A 349 -5.83 36.51 -24.09
N MET A 350 -5.39 37.46 -23.27
CA MET A 350 -4.92 37.22 -21.89
C MET A 350 -6.05 36.69 -21.01
N ASN A 351 -7.26 37.26 -21.09
CA ASN A 351 -8.43 36.77 -20.36
C ASN A 351 -8.85 35.34 -20.80
N GLU A 352 -8.56 34.97 -22.06
CA GLU A 352 -8.74 33.62 -22.60
C GLU A 352 -7.55 32.67 -22.32
N GLY A 353 -6.49 33.12 -21.62
CA GLY A 353 -5.27 32.33 -21.36
C GLY A 353 -4.36 32.09 -22.58
N LYS A 354 -4.58 32.80 -23.69
CA LYS A 354 -3.87 32.64 -24.98
C LYS A 354 -2.68 33.60 -25.09
N PHE A 355 -1.78 33.56 -24.12
CA PHE A 355 -0.66 34.51 -23.99
C PHE A 355 0.25 34.58 -25.22
N ASP A 356 0.55 33.45 -25.88
CA ASP A 356 1.36 33.44 -27.11
C ASP A 356 0.73 34.27 -28.23
N LYS A 357 -0.60 34.21 -28.37
CA LYS A 357 -1.36 35.00 -29.36
C LYS A 357 -1.47 36.46 -28.96
N ALA A 358 -1.63 36.73 -27.66
CA ALA A 358 -1.60 38.10 -27.14
C ALA A 358 -0.25 38.77 -27.47
N LYS A 359 0.86 38.05 -27.27
CA LYS A 359 2.21 38.52 -27.58
C LYS A 359 2.41 38.76 -29.08
N GLN A 360 1.94 37.85 -29.95
CA GLN A 360 2.00 38.02 -31.41
C GLN A 360 1.26 39.28 -31.91
N GLU A 361 0.09 39.61 -31.34
CA GLU A 361 -0.64 40.83 -31.69
C GLU A 361 0.09 42.10 -31.24
N VAL A 362 0.83 42.05 -30.12
CA VAL A 362 1.67 43.17 -29.66
C VAL A 362 2.94 43.30 -30.52
N GLU A 363 3.64 42.22 -30.82
CA GLU A 363 4.81 42.20 -31.71
C GLU A 363 4.47 42.72 -33.11
N ALA A 364 3.28 42.39 -33.64
CA ALA A 364 2.78 42.93 -34.90
C ALA A 364 2.53 44.45 -34.85
N ALA A 365 2.01 44.97 -33.73
CA ALA A 365 1.86 46.41 -33.54
C ALA A 365 3.20 47.14 -33.34
N GLU A 366 4.15 46.53 -32.64
CA GLU A 366 5.51 47.06 -32.48
C GLU A 366 6.21 47.20 -33.84
N PHE A 367 6.05 46.22 -34.75
CA PHE A 367 6.55 46.31 -36.12
C PHE A 367 6.01 47.54 -36.85
N VAL A 368 4.69 47.77 -36.82
CA VAL A 368 4.04 48.92 -37.48
C VAL A 368 4.45 50.27 -36.84
N VAL A 369 4.64 50.32 -35.52
CA VAL A 369 5.14 51.52 -34.82
C VAL A 369 6.58 51.84 -35.23
N ASN A 370 7.43 50.82 -35.35
CA ASN A 370 8.82 50.98 -35.79
C ASN A 370 8.92 51.38 -37.27
N GLU A 371 8.13 50.77 -38.15
CA GLU A 371 8.06 51.14 -39.58
C GLU A 371 7.66 52.61 -39.78
N ASN A 372 6.73 53.11 -38.96
CA ASN A 372 6.21 54.48 -39.06
C ASN A 372 6.96 55.53 -38.22
N GLN A 373 8.08 55.18 -37.58
CA GLN A 373 8.82 56.03 -36.63
C GLN A 373 9.06 57.47 -37.12
N ILE A 374 9.51 57.64 -38.36
CA ILE A 374 9.82 58.95 -38.97
C ILE A 374 8.57 59.83 -39.12
N HIS A 375 7.40 59.23 -39.36
CA HIS A 375 6.14 59.94 -39.54
C HIS A 375 5.42 60.19 -38.21
N LEU A 376 5.58 59.31 -37.23
CA LEU A 376 5.12 59.51 -35.85
C LEU A 376 5.82 60.69 -35.20
N GLY A 377 7.15 60.75 -35.30
CA GLY A 377 7.97 61.67 -34.52
C GLY A 377 8.11 61.23 -33.06
N GLU A 378 9.05 61.85 -32.34
CA GLU A 378 9.60 61.30 -31.09
C GLU A 378 8.55 61.08 -29.98
N VAL A 379 7.60 62.00 -29.81
CA VAL A 379 6.59 61.94 -28.73
C VAL A 379 5.65 60.74 -28.92
N LEU A 380 4.98 60.65 -30.07
CA LEU A 380 4.03 59.57 -30.37
C LEU A 380 4.74 58.20 -30.45
N PHE A 381 5.97 58.16 -30.95
CA PHE A 381 6.76 56.94 -30.98
C PHE A 381 7.09 56.44 -29.56
N LYS A 382 7.52 57.34 -28.65
CA LYS A 382 7.77 56.99 -27.24
C LYS A 382 6.51 56.57 -26.50
N GLU A 383 5.38 57.21 -26.78
CA GLU A 383 4.08 56.85 -26.23
C GLU A 383 3.66 55.43 -26.65
N TYR A 384 3.60 55.16 -27.96
CA TYR A 384 3.18 53.85 -28.46
C TYR A 384 4.15 52.73 -28.06
N SER A 385 5.46 52.92 -28.21
CA SER A 385 6.45 51.92 -27.75
C SER A 385 6.39 51.68 -26.23
N GLY A 386 6.13 52.72 -25.43
CA GLY A 386 5.89 52.59 -23.99
C GLY A 386 4.65 51.76 -23.67
N THR A 387 3.52 52.02 -24.34
CA THR A 387 2.27 51.26 -24.13
C THR A 387 2.39 49.79 -24.52
N LEU A 388 3.01 49.49 -25.66
CA LEU A 388 3.21 48.11 -26.13
C LEU A 388 4.18 47.34 -25.23
N LYS A 389 5.26 47.99 -24.76
CA LYS A 389 6.20 47.40 -23.80
C LYS A 389 5.51 47.05 -22.47
N ALA A 390 4.76 48.00 -21.88
CA ALA A 390 4.03 47.76 -20.64
C ALA A 390 2.97 46.64 -20.78
N LEU A 391 2.36 46.52 -21.97
CA LEU A 391 1.44 45.43 -22.28
C LEU A 391 2.16 44.08 -22.39
N THR A 392 3.34 44.02 -23.01
CA THR A 392 4.20 42.82 -23.05
C THR A 392 4.63 42.37 -21.65
N GLU A 393 5.01 43.30 -20.77
CA GLU A 393 5.33 43.02 -19.36
C GLU A 393 4.10 42.43 -18.63
N LYS A 394 2.92 43.04 -18.79
CA LYS A 394 1.65 42.55 -18.22
C LYS A 394 1.22 41.16 -18.75
N ILE A 395 1.48 40.85 -20.02
CA ILE A 395 1.27 39.50 -20.60
C ILE A 395 2.15 38.48 -19.88
N ALA A 396 3.43 38.79 -19.70
CA ALA A 396 4.38 37.90 -19.04
C ALA A 396 4.07 37.67 -17.55
N GLU A 397 3.67 38.73 -16.82
CA GLU A 397 3.26 38.63 -15.42
C GLU A 397 2.03 37.72 -15.23
N ASN A 398 0.97 37.91 -16.03
CA ASN A 398 -0.23 37.07 -15.95
C ASN A 398 0.07 35.61 -16.33
N GLN A 399 0.91 35.37 -17.34
CA GLN A 399 1.32 34.02 -17.74
C GLN A 399 2.12 33.33 -16.63
N ALA A 400 3.04 34.06 -15.96
CA ALA A 400 3.81 33.54 -14.84
C ALA A 400 2.91 33.21 -13.64
N GLN A 401 1.97 34.09 -13.29
CA GLN A 401 1.00 33.85 -12.20
C GLN A 401 0.14 32.62 -12.46
N GLN A 402 -0.43 32.46 -13.67
CA GLN A 402 -1.26 31.30 -13.99
C GLN A 402 -0.44 30.00 -13.97
N THR A 403 0.79 30.03 -14.49
CA THR A 403 1.70 28.88 -14.45
C THR A 403 2.02 28.48 -13.00
N GLN A 404 2.31 29.46 -12.15
CA GLN A 404 2.58 29.24 -10.72
C GLN A 404 1.37 28.67 -9.99
N GLN A 405 0.15 29.15 -10.27
CA GLN A 405 -1.09 28.60 -9.71
C GLN A 405 -1.31 27.14 -10.15
N ALA A 406 -1.19 26.85 -11.45
CA ALA A 406 -1.33 25.49 -11.98
C ALA A 406 -0.28 24.52 -11.42
N GLU A 407 0.96 24.99 -11.17
CA GLU A 407 1.98 24.22 -10.46
C GLU A 407 1.61 23.97 -8.99
N GLN A 408 1.09 24.98 -8.28
CA GLN A 408 0.67 24.82 -6.89
C GLN A 408 -0.49 23.82 -6.76
N GLU A 409 -1.47 23.85 -7.67
CA GLU A 409 -2.57 22.88 -7.73
C GLU A 409 -2.09 21.46 -8.04
N LYS A 410 -1.18 21.29 -9.00
CA LYS A 410 -0.52 20.00 -9.27
C LYS A 410 0.25 19.49 -8.05
N ARG A 411 0.96 20.36 -7.34
CA ARG A 411 1.69 19.99 -6.10
C ARG A 411 0.72 19.57 -5.00
N LYS A 412 -0.39 20.30 -4.79
CA LYS A 412 -1.43 19.95 -3.81
C LYS A 412 -2.08 18.61 -4.12
N SER A 413 -2.55 18.41 -5.36
CA SER A 413 -3.18 17.15 -5.77
C SER A 413 -2.22 15.95 -5.73
N ALA A 414 -0.93 16.14 -6.03
CA ALA A 414 0.09 15.10 -5.84
C ALA A 414 0.29 14.74 -4.36
N ILE A 415 0.32 15.73 -3.45
CA ILE A 415 0.42 15.50 -2.00
C ILE A 415 -0.84 14.79 -1.47
N GLU A 416 -2.03 15.18 -1.91
CA GLU A 416 -3.30 14.55 -1.53
C GLU A 416 -3.38 13.10 -2.03
N ALA A 417 -2.97 12.84 -3.28
CA ALA A 417 -2.87 11.49 -3.84
C ALA A 417 -1.83 10.62 -3.10
N GLN A 418 -0.69 11.20 -2.71
CA GLN A 418 0.32 10.49 -1.92
C GLN A 418 -0.20 10.18 -0.50
N LYS A 419 -0.96 11.09 0.11
CA LYS A 419 -1.56 10.90 1.43
C LYS A 419 -2.63 9.80 1.42
N SER A 420 -3.57 9.85 0.48
CA SER A 420 -4.63 8.83 0.37
C SER A 420 -4.06 7.45 0.03
N PHE A 421 -3.04 7.38 -0.84
CA PHE A 421 -2.31 6.13 -1.09
C PHE A 421 -1.65 5.57 0.18
N ARG A 422 -1.01 6.42 1.01
CA ARG A 422 -0.41 6.01 2.29
C ARG A 422 -1.48 5.49 3.27
N GLU A 423 -2.61 6.18 3.38
CA GLU A 423 -3.73 5.76 4.23
C GLU A 423 -4.30 4.41 3.78
N GLN A 424 -4.49 4.20 2.48
CA GLN A 424 -4.91 2.92 1.92
C GLN A 424 -3.90 1.79 2.19
N MET A 425 -2.60 2.06 2.04
CA MET A 425 -1.55 1.07 2.32
C MET A 425 -1.49 0.66 3.80
N GLU A 426 -1.74 1.58 4.75
CA GLU A 426 -1.87 1.23 6.17
C GLU A 426 -3.15 0.43 6.46
N GLN A 427 -4.28 0.74 5.81
CA GLN A 427 -5.51 -0.05 5.92
C GLN A 427 -5.32 -1.47 5.38
N ASP A 428 -4.67 -1.62 4.21
CA ASP A 428 -4.30 -2.92 3.65
C ASP A 428 -3.36 -3.68 4.59
N ARG A 429 -2.37 -3.00 5.20
CA ARG A 429 -1.44 -3.59 6.19
C ARG A 429 -2.20 -4.09 7.43
N GLN A 430 -3.06 -3.26 8.02
CA GLN A 430 -3.87 -3.63 9.19
C GLN A 430 -4.81 -4.80 8.89
N THR A 431 -5.49 -4.77 7.75
CA THR A 431 -6.35 -5.87 7.28
C THR A 431 -5.53 -7.16 7.14
N ARG A 432 -4.34 -7.08 6.57
CA ARG A 432 -3.45 -8.23 6.39
C ARG A 432 -2.96 -8.81 7.73
N ILE A 433 -2.63 -7.96 8.70
CA ILE A 433 -2.26 -8.35 10.07
C ILE A 433 -3.41 -9.12 10.75
N ALA A 434 -4.63 -8.56 10.70
CA ALA A 434 -5.82 -9.20 11.26
C ALA A 434 -6.09 -10.58 10.64
N GLU A 435 -6.04 -10.67 9.31
CA GLU A 435 -6.18 -11.95 8.59
C GLU A 435 -5.10 -12.98 8.99
N LEU A 436 -3.83 -12.56 9.09
CA LEU A 436 -2.74 -13.46 9.45
C LEU A 436 -2.91 -13.99 10.88
N MET A 437 -3.35 -13.14 11.82
CA MET A 437 -3.66 -13.52 13.19
C MET A 437 -4.82 -14.52 13.24
N GLU A 438 -5.93 -14.23 12.56
CA GLU A 438 -7.09 -15.13 12.50
C GLU A 438 -6.71 -16.51 11.93
N ASN A 439 -5.93 -16.53 10.84
CA ASN A 439 -5.44 -17.78 10.25
C ASN A 439 -4.48 -18.53 11.19
N ALA A 440 -3.60 -17.84 11.91
CA ALA A 440 -2.73 -18.47 12.92
C ALA A 440 -3.54 -19.15 14.03
N LEU A 441 -4.56 -18.46 14.56
CA LEU A 441 -5.49 -19.01 15.57
C LEU A 441 -6.31 -20.18 15.01
N ALA A 442 -6.74 -20.14 13.75
CA ALA A 442 -7.43 -21.24 13.09
C ALA A 442 -6.54 -22.48 12.94
N TYR A 443 -5.30 -22.33 12.47
CA TYR A 443 -4.33 -23.43 12.38
C TYR A 443 -3.93 -23.97 13.76
N GLN A 444 -3.84 -23.12 14.79
CA GLN A 444 -3.63 -23.55 16.18
C GLN A 444 -4.78 -24.43 16.68
N LYS A 445 -6.04 -24.04 16.45
CA LYS A 445 -7.23 -24.85 16.79
C LYS A 445 -7.22 -26.21 16.08
N GLN A 446 -6.76 -26.25 14.82
CA GLN A 446 -6.57 -27.47 14.04
C GLN A 446 -5.30 -28.26 14.40
N GLN A 447 -4.57 -27.85 15.44
CA GLN A 447 -3.30 -28.43 15.90
C GLN A 447 -2.16 -28.41 14.87
N GLN A 448 -2.29 -27.61 13.80
CA GLN A 448 -1.29 -27.43 12.74
C GLN A 448 -0.23 -26.38 13.16
N TYR A 449 0.45 -26.63 14.28
CA TYR A 449 1.26 -25.59 14.95
C TYR A 449 2.40 -25.02 14.08
N LYS A 450 3.04 -25.81 13.23
CA LYS A 450 4.05 -25.31 12.26
C LYS A 450 3.44 -24.34 11.23
N ALA A 451 2.21 -24.59 10.79
CA ALA A 451 1.52 -23.70 9.86
C ALA A 451 1.07 -22.40 10.56
N ALA A 452 0.61 -22.50 11.81
CA ALA A 452 0.29 -21.33 12.64
C ALA A 452 1.52 -20.44 12.87
N LEU A 453 2.68 -21.05 13.22
CA LEU A 453 3.95 -20.34 13.40
C LEU A 453 4.32 -19.49 12.17
N GLY A 454 4.29 -20.09 10.98
CA GLY A 454 4.64 -19.37 9.74
C GLY A 454 3.68 -18.23 9.36
N GLN A 455 2.42 -18.25 9.84
CA GLN A 455 1.52 -17.08 9.69
C GLN A 455 1.90 -15.96 10.66
N LEU A 456 2.35 -16.28 11.88
CA LEU A 456 2.81 -15.29 12.86
C LEU A 456 4.16 -14.68 12.46
N GLU A 457 5.08 -15.46 11.89
CA GLU A 457 6.31 -14.91 11.30
C GLU A 457 6.00 -13.96 10.15
N SER A 458 5.01 -14.30 9.31
CA SER A 458 4.52 -13.41 8.24
C SER A 458 3.86 -12.14 8.78
N LEU A 459 3.22 -12.22 9.95
CA LEU A 459 2.60 -11.08 10.64
C LEU A 459 3.68 -10.17 11.24
N LEU A 460 4.64 -10.74 11.96
CA LEU A 460 5.75 -10.02 12.59
C LEU A 460 6.70 -9.37 11.57
N ALA A 461 6.74 -9.88 10.32
CA ALA A 461 7.40 -9.20 9.21
C ALA A 461 6.68 -7.91 8.74
N LEU A 462 5.38 -7.78 8.99
CA LEU A 462 4.56 -6.58 8.72
C LEU A 462 4.40 -5.66 9.94
N ASP A 463 4.51 -6.23 11.15
CA ASP A 463 4.38 -5.53 12.43
C ASP A 463 5.29 -6.17 13.50
N PRO A 464 6.59 -5.78 13.55
CA PRO A 464 7.56 -6.40 14.48
C PRO A 464 7.26 -6.17 15.97
N GLN A 465 6.40 -5.20 16.30
CA GLN A 465 6.02 -4.84 17.67
C GLN A 465 4.66 -5.44 18.07
N ASN A 466 4.15 -6.42 17.32
CA ASN A 466 2.88 -7.06 17.63
C ASN A 466 3.00 -8.01 18.83
N ASP A 467 2.75 -7.49 20.03
CA ASP A 467 2.85 -8.23 21.30
C ASP A 467 2.08 -9.56 21.30
N GLU A 468 0.87 -9.59 20.74
CA GLU A 468 0.04 -10.80 20.68
C GLU A 468 0.68 -11.87 19.77
N ALA A 469 1.23 -11.49 18.62
CA ALA A 469 1.89 -12.41 17.70
C ALA A 469 3.21 -12.95 18.24
N LEU A 470 4.03 -12.10 18.90
CA LEU A 470 5.24 -12.52 19.63
C LEU A 470 4.88 -13.56 20.70
N VAL A 471 3.91 -13.22 21.55
CA VAL A 471 3.39 -14.10 22.61
C VAL A 471 2.91 -15.44 22.06
N LEU A 472 2.14 -15.44 20.97
CA LEU A 472 1.58 -16.66 20.42
C LEU A 472 2.66 -17.51 19.74
N LYS A 473 3.64 -16.87 19.09
CA LYS A 473 4.80 -17.53 18.47
C LYS A 473 5.56 -18.35 19.50
N ASP A 474 6.01 -17.75 20.61
CA ASP A 474 6.74 -18.44 21.69
C ASP A 474 5.98 -19.68 22.18
N THR A 475 4.67 -19.54 22.45
CA THR A 475 3.86 -20.68 22.93
C THR A 475 3.66 -21.79 21.89
N LEU A 476 3.78 -21.48 20.60
CA LEU A 476 3.72 -22.48 19.54
C LEU A 476 5.07 -23.19 19.37
N GLU A 477 6.20 -22.47 19.50
CA GLU A 477 7.54 -23.07 19.49
C GLU A 477 7.70 -24.08 20.63
N ASP A 478 7.31 -23.70 21.87
CA ASP A 478 7.26 -24.60 23.04
C ASP A 478 6.47 -25.88 22.74
N VAL A 479 5.26 -25.75 22.17
CA VAL A 479 4.36 -26.88 21.90
C VAL A 479 4.86 -27.75 20.74
N ILE A 480 5.50 -27.17 19.72
CA ILE A 480 6.15 -27.91 18.63
C ILE A 480 7.34 -28.71 19.19
N TYR A 481 8.16 -28.10 20.04
CA TYR A 481 9.28 -28.76 20.69
C TYR A 481 8.80 -29.92 21.59
N PHE A 482 7.78 -29.69 22.42
CA PHE A 482 7.16 -30.71 23.27
C PHE A 482 6.67 -31.92 22.45
N ARG A 483 5.96 -31.69 21.34
CA ARG A 483 5.50 -32.78 20.45
C ARG A 483 6.66 -33.56 19.85
N LYS A 484 7.71 -32.87 19.39
CA LYS A 484 8.92 -33.53 18.84
C LYS A 484 9.61 -34.40 19.91
N GLN A 485 9.64 -33.96 21.17
CA GLN A 485 10.18 -34.77 22.25
C GLN A 485 9.34 -36.03 22.54
N LEU A 486 8.01 -35.94 22.52
CA LEU A 486 7.13 -37.11 22.65
C LEU A 486 7.29 -38.09 21.49
N GLU A 487 7.48 -37.61 20.26
CA GLU A 487 7.74 -38.42 19.07
C GLU A 487 9.05 -39.19 19.20
N VAL A 488 10.14 -38.52 19.57
CA VAL A 488 11.45 -39.15 19.85
C VAL A 488 11.36 -40.18 20.98
N GLN A 489 10.62 -39.90 22.06
CA GLN A 489 10.45 -40.87 23.14
C GLN A 489 9.69 -42.12 22.68
N LYS A 490 8.61 -41.95 21.89
CA LYS A 490 7.87 -43.07 21.29
C LYS A 490 8.76 -43.94 20.38
N ASP A 491 9.67 -43.32 19.62
CA ASP A 491 10.64 -44.06 18.79
C ASP A 491 11.71 -44.79 19.63
N VAL A 492 12.23 -44.18 20.69
CA VAL A 492 13.18 -44.82 21.62
C VAL A 492 12.54 -46.01 22.31
N ASP A 493 11.31 -45.87 22.81
CA ASP A 493 10.59 -46.95 23.49
C ASP A 493 10.27 -48.11 22.51
N LYS A 494 9.95 -47.78 21.25
CA LYS A 494 9.76 -48.77 20.17
C LYS A 494 11.06 -49.51 19.84
N GLN A 495 12.19 -48.83 19.70
CA GLN A 495 13.50 -49.45 19.46
C GLN A 495 13.92 -50.33 20.64
N ARG A 496 13.65 -49.90 21.87
CA ARG A 496 13.91 -50.68 23.08
C ARG A 496 13.07 -51.96 23.12
N ALA A 497 11.79 -51.88 22.77
CA ALA A 497 10.93 -53.05 22.68
C ALA A 497 11.38 -54.03 21.58
N ASP A 498 11.74 -53.54 20.38
CA ASP A 498 12.28 -54.36 19.29
C ASP A 498 13.61 -55.03 19.69
N THR A 499 14.49 -54.33 20.40
CA THR A 499 15.75 -54.90 20.90
C THR A 499 15.51 -56.02 21.92
N LEU A 500 14.55 -55.84 22.84
CA LEU A 500 14.17 -56.89 23.80
C LEU A 500 13.57 -58.10 23.07
N LEU A 501 12.65 -57.89 22.13
CA LEU A 501 12.04 -58.97 21.33
C LEU A 501 13.08 -59.78 20.55
N ARG A 502 14.06 -59.13 19.92
CA ARG A 502 15.17 -59.83 19.22
C ARG A 502 16.07 -60.59 20.20
N THR A 503 16.29 -60.05 21.40
CA THR A 503 17.05 -60.73 22.45
C THR A 503 16.33 -62.01 22.90
N ASP A 504 15.03 -61.92 23.18
CA ASP A 504 14.20 -63.08 23.53
C ASP A 504 14.14 -64.12 22.39
N GLN A 505 14.01 -63.67 21.14
CA GLN A 505 14.08 -64.53 19.95
C GLN A 505 15.42 -65.26 19.83
N SER A 506 16.55 -64.58 20.10
CA SER A 506 17.89 -65.20 20.07
C SER A 506 18.11 -66.23 21.19
N GLY A 507 17.29 -66.20 22.25
CA GLY A 507 17.24 -67.21 23.29
C GLY A 507 16.50 -68.50 22.90
N ILE A 508 15.78 -68.50 21.76
CA ILE A 508 15.09 -69.67 21.22
C ILE A 508 16.04 -70.40 20.27
N ALA A 509 16.50 -71.58 20.67
CA ALA A 509 17.34 -72.43 19.81
C ALA A 509 16.61 -72.76 18.49
N TYR A 510 17.34 -72.67 17.37
CA TYR A 510 16.89 -72.92 15.99
C TYR A 510 15.94 -71.88 15.35
N ALA A 511 15.83 -70.65 15.89
CA ALA A 511 14.95 -69.62 15.34
C ALA A 511 15.22 -69.20 13.88
N GLU A 512 16.46 -69.33 13.38
CA GLU A 512 16.84 -68.95 12.00
C GLU A 512 17.15 -70.15 11.08
N GLU A 513 17.14 -71.40 11.57
CA GLU A 513 17.58 -72.60 10.82
C GLU A 513 16.43 -73.43 10.20
N LEU A 514 15.18 -72.97 10.27
CA LEU A 514 14.02 -73.66 9.68
C LEU A 514 13.72 -73.23 8.23
N THR A 515 14.76 -73.05 7.41
CA THR A 515 14.64 -73.09 5.94
C THR A 515 14.47 -74.53 5.48
N TYR A 516 13.22 -74.96 5.34
CA TYR A 516 12.88 -76.23 4.70
C TYR A 516 13.32 -76.22 3.22
N PRO A 517 13.99 -77.27 2.72
CA PRO A 517 14.44 -77.37 1.33
C PRO A 517 13.30 -77.66 0.32
#